data_AF-A0A0S8GLH0-F1
#
_entry.id   AF-A0A0S8GLH0-F1
#
_cell.length_a   1.000
_cell.length_b   1.000
_cell.length_c   1.000
_cell.angle_alpha   90.00
_cell.angle_beta   90.00
_cell.angle_gamma   90.00
#
_symmetry.space_group_name_H-M   'P 1'
#
loop_
_entity.id
_entity.type
_entity.pdbx_description
1 polymer ?
#
loop_
_entity_poly.entity_id
_entity_poly.type
_entity_poly.pdbx_seq_one_letter_code
_entity_poly.pdbx_strand_id
1 'polypeptide(L)'
;STRLSGAFTNRSDWISLLIKAGEDSGERVWPFPLPEDFKSALKSDIADIKQCTLDNDADHILAAMFLREFIEGDPAWIHIDLSAGNHKGGLAHIPTDVTGFGVRVSLDLVLREKMTGRGRLA
;
A
#
# COMPACT_ATOMS: atom_id res chain seq x y z
N SER A 1 -6.97 11.68 6.99
CA SER A 1 -6.11 12.79 6.51
C SER A 1 -5.74 12.49 5.07
N THR A 2 -6.10 13.33 4.09
CA THR A 2 -5.82 13.07 2.66
C THR A 2 -4.42 13.54 2.23
N ARG A 3 -3.42 13.39 3.11
CA ARG A 3 -2.04 13.88 2.89
C ARG A 3 -0.99 12.77 2.80
N LEU A 4 -1.39 11.55 3.15
CA LEU A 4 -0.58 10.33 3.08
C LEU A 4 -1.47 9.19 2.61
N SER A 5 -0.88 8.27 1.86
CA SER A 5 -1.49 7.01 1.44
C SER A 5 -1.03 5.84 2.31
N GLY A 6 -1.80 4.77 2.37
CA GLY A 6 -1.39 3.53 3.02
C GLY A 6 -0.50 2.69 2.10
N ALA A 7 0.48 2.00 2.65
CA ALA A 7 1.25 0.99 1.93
C ALA A 7 1.28 -0.32 2.74
N PHE A 8 1.30 -1.44 2.04
CA PHE A 8 1.30 -2.79 2.61
C PHE A 8 2.24 -3.68 1.82
N THR A 9 2.95 -4.58 2.49
CA THR A 9 3.91 -5.49 1.84
C THR A 9 4.16 -6.74 2.68
N ASN A 10 4.54 -7.84 2.03
CA ASN A 10 5.07 -9.05 2.67
C ASN A 10 6.60 -9.03 2.88
N ARG A 11 7.25 -7.88 2.70
CA ARG A 11 8.70 -7.68 2.88
C ARG A 11 8.95 -6.57 3.89
N SER A 12 9.25 -6.96 5.13
CA SER A 12 9.48 -6.00 6.22
C SER A 12 10.72 -5.12 5.99
N ASP A 13 11.72 -5.63 5.27
CA ASP A 13 12.92 -4.91 4.86
C ASP A 13 12.63 -3.78 3.84
N TRP A 14 11.43 -3.75 3.24
CA TRP A 14 11.02 -2.71 2.31
C TRP A 14 10.36 -1.50 2.99
N ILE A 15 10.03 -1.58 4.29
CA ILE A 15 9.30 -0.53 5.01
C ILE A 15 10.02 0.82 4.97
N SER A 16 11.30 0.86 5.35
CA SER A 16 12.08 2.10 5.35
C SER A 16 12.23 2.69 3.95
N LEU A 17 12.27 1.81 2.96
CA LEU A 17 12.48 2.16 1.56
C LEU A 17 11.18 2.76 0.95
N LEU A 18 10.01 2.23 1.31
CA LEU A 18 8.72 2.82 0.97
C LEU A 18 8.55 4.24 1.54
N ILE A 19 8.94 4.43 2.81
CA ILE A 19 8.89 5.75 3.47
C ILE A 19 9.80 6.72 2.71
N LYS A 20 11.05 6.31 2.46
CA LYS A 20 12.05 7.12 1.74
C LYS A 20 11.56 7.51 0.33
N ALA A 21 11.04 6.55 -0.44
CA ALA A 21 10.52 6.81 -1.78
C ALA A 21 9.34 7.81 -1.75
N GLY A 22 8.47 7.70 -0.74
CA GLY A 22 7.37 8.65 -0.55
C GLY A 22 7.85 10.07 -0.17
N GLU A 23 8.91 10.18 0.63
CA GLU A 23 9.52 11.47 0.98
C GLU A 23 10.23 12.11 -0.22
N ASP A 24 11.08 11.36 -0.93
CA ASP A 24 11.87 11.83 -2.08
C ASP A 24 10.96 12.21 -3.26
N SER A 25 9.87 11.47 -3.46
CA SER A 25 8.89 11.75 -4.51
C SER A 25 7.89 12.83 -4.13
N GLY A 26 7.76 13.19 -2.84
CA GLY A 26 6.70 14.07 -2.34
C GLY A 26 5.32 13.40 -2.23
N GLU A 27 5.20 12.12 -2.57
CA GLU A 27 3.99 11.28 -2.46
C GLU A 27 4.10 10.36 -1.25
N ARG A 28 3.99 10.95 -0.05
CA ARG A 28 4.24 10.24 1.22
C ARG A 28 3.27 9.07 1.44
N VAL A 29 3.83 7.92 1.82
CA VAL A 29 3.08 6.73 2.23
C VAL A 29 3.40 6.35 3.67
N TRP A 30 2.47 5.67 4.32
CA TRP A 30 2.69 5.03 5.62
C TRP A 30 2.55 3.50 5.47
N PRO A 31 3.63 2.73 5.67
CA PRO A 31 3.56 1.28 5.66
C PRO A 31 2.84 0.74 6.91
N PHE A 32 1.71 0.08 6.72
CA PHE A 32 0.98 -0.61 7.78
C PHE A 32 1.46 -2.05 7.91
N PRO A 33 1.50 -2.60 9.14
CA PRO A 33 1.72 -4.04 9.32
C PRO A 33 0.53 -4.83 8.76
N LEU A 34 0.75 -6.13 8.54
CA LEU A 34 -0.30 -7.11 8.21
C LEU A 34 -0.34 -8.20 9.30
N PRO A 35 -0.87 -7.90 10.50
CA PRO A 35 -0.88 -8.85 11.61
C PRO A 35 -1.82 -10.02 11.31
N GLU A 36 -1.38 -11.24 11.59
CA GLU A 36 -2.10 -12.46 11.19
C GLU A 36 -3.44 -12.64 11.94
N ASP A 37 -3.60 -12.04 13.11
CA ASP A 37 -4.82 -12.08 13.93
C ASP A 37 -6.02 -11.41 13.25
N PHE A 38 -5.79 -10.47 12.33
CA PHE A 38 -6.83 -9.83 11.51
C PHE A 38 -7.45 -10.81 10.49
N LYS A 39 -6.80 -11.93 10.15
CA LYS A 39 -7.39 -12.93 9.21
C LYS A 39 -8.68 -13.53 9.72
N SER A 40 -8.83 -13.67 11.03
CA SER A 40 -10.04 -14.19 11.65
C SER A 40 -11.27 -13.36 11.25
N ALA A 41 -11.07 -12.05 11.09
CA ALA A 41 -12.07 -11.13 10.63
C ALA A 41 -12.41 -11.31 9.15
N LEU A 42 -11.73 -12.14 8.36
CA LEU A 42 -12.08 -12.40 6.95
C LEU A 42 -12.72 -13.78 6.70
N LYS A 43 -12.98 -14.57 7.75
CA LYS A 43 -13.65 -15.86 7.62
C LYS A 43 -15.11 -15.71 7.16
N SER A 44 -15.53 -16.55 6.23
CA SER A 44 -16.91 -16.65 5.75
C SER A 44 -17.47 -18.04 6.08
N ASP A 45 -18.74 -18.11 6.44
CA ASP A 45 -19.43 -19.38 6.74
C ASP A 45 -19.92 -20.10 5.48
N ILE A 46 -19.93 -19.41 4.33
CA ILE A 46 -20.54 -19.90 3.08
C ILE A 46 -19.63 -19.79 1.85
N ALA A 47 -18.47 -19.15 1.98
CA ALA A 47 -17.52 -18.93 0.89
C ALA A 47 -16.08 -19.08 1.43
N ASP A 48 -15.10 -19.11 0.54
CA ASP A 48 -13.69 -19.27 0.93
C ASP A 48 -13.18 -18.12 1.81
N ILE A 49 -13.65 -16.90 1.54
CA ILE A 49 -13.28 -15.68 2.25
C ILE A 49 -14.37 -14.61 2.10
N LYS A 50 -14.49 -13.69 3.07
CA LYS A 50 -15.39 -12.53 2.98
C LYS A 50 -14.65 -11.30 2.45
N GLN A 51 -15.31 -10.48 1.65
CA GLN A 51 -14.72 -9.26 1.08
C GLN A 51 -14.56 -8.12 2.10
N CYS A 52 -15.45 -8.02 3.09
CA CYS A 52 -15.41 -6.99 4.11
C CYS A 52 -16.12 -7.44 5.39
N THR A 53 -15.82 -6.76 6.50
CA THR A 53 -16.56 -6.87 7.76
C THR A 53 -17.69 -5.85 7.79
N LEU A 54 -18.74 -6.14 8.58
CA LEU A 54 -19.74 -5.13 8.95
C LEU A 54 -19.26 -4.29 10.15
N ASP A 55 -18.34 -4.87 10.94
CA ASP A 55 -17.63 -4.18 12.01
C ASP A 55 -16.65 -3.20 11.35
N ASN A 56 -16.86 -1.89 11.55
CA ASN A 56 -16.18 -0.79 10.83
C ASN A 56 -14.73 -0.55 11.32
N ASP A 57 -14.03 -1.61 11.69
CA ASP A 57 -12.69 -1.53 12.27
C ASP A 57 -11.64 -1.97 11.24
N ALA A 58 -10.62 -1.12 11.06
CA ALA A 58 -9.40 -1.43 10.31
C ALA A 58 -9.58 -1.86 8.83
N ASP A 59 -10.56 -1.29 8.13
CA ASP A 59 -10.94 -1.64 6.75
C ASP A 59 -9.76 -1.69 5.77
N HIS A 60 -8.81 -0.75 5.84
CA HIS A 60 -7.63 -0.74 4.98
C HIS A 60 -6.70 -1.96 5.18
N ILE A 61 -6.53 -2.41 6.43
CA ILE A 61 -5.72 -3.60 6.73
C ILE A 61 -6.46 -4.85 6.23
N LEU A 62 -7.76 -4.94 6.48
CA LEU A 62 -8.60 -6.06 6.04
C LEU A 62 -8.65 -6.17 4.51
N ALA A 63 -8.78 -5.05 3.80
CA ALA A 63 -8.73 -5.01 2.34
C ALA A 63 -7.37 -5.49 1.81
N ALA A 64 -6.26 -5.03 2.39
CA ALA A 64 -4.92 -5.49 2.00
C ALA A 64 -4.71 -6.99 2.28
N MET A 65 -5.26 -7.51 3.39
CA MET A 65 -5.24 -8.94 3.70
C MET A 65 -6.09 -9.75 2.73
N PHE A 66 -7.27 -9.27 2.36
CA PHE A 66 -8.10 -9.90 1.34
C PHE A 66 -7.35 -10.02 0.01
N LEU A 67 -6.69 -8.94 -0.44
CA LEU A 67 -5.90 -8.96 -1.67
C LEU A 67 -4.71 -9.94 -1.61
N ARG A 68 -4.08 -10.09 -0.43
CA ARG A 68 -2.97 -11.03 -0.21
C ARG A 68 -3.34 -12.48 -0.50
N GLU A 69 -4.59 -12.88 -0.27
CA GLU A 69 -5.03 -14.27 -0.45
C GLU A 69 -5.08 -14.71 -1.93
N PHE A 70 -5.02 -13.76 -2.86
CA PHE A 70 -4.95 -14.01 -4.31
C PHE A 70 -3.51 -14.01 -4.86
N ILE A 71 -2.51 -13.87 -3.99
CA ILE A 71 -1.10 -13.83 -4.38
C ILE A 71 -0.49 -15.22 -4.20
N GLU A 72 -0.28 -15.93 -5.32
CA GLU A 72 0.29 -17.27 -5.32
C GLU A 72 1.83 -17.26 -5.36
N GLY A 73 2.48 -18.19 -4.67
CA GLY A 73 3.93 -18.44 -4.77
C GLY A 73 4.84 -17.47 -3.98
N ASP A 74 4.29 -16.74 -3.01
CA ASP A 74 4.99 -15.72 -2.19
C ASP A 74 5.94 -14.77 -2.95
N PRO A 75 5.53 -14.19 -4.10
CA PRO A 75 6.29 -13.12 -4.71
C PRO A 75 6.35 -11.92 -3.75
N ALA A 76 7.44 -11.16 -3.83
CA ALA A 76 7.53 -9.89 -3.12
C ALA A 76 6.52 -8.90 -3.72
N TRP A 77 5.66 -8.29 -2.90
CA TRP A 77 4.60 -7.41 -3.37
C TRP A 77 4.42 -6.17 -2.50
N ILE A 78 3.87 -5.11 -3.11
CA ILE A 78 3.44 -3.89 -2.44
C ILE A 78 2.02 -3.55 -2.92
N HIS A 79 1.12 -3.28 -1.98
CA HIS A 79 -0.16 -2.63 -2.25
C HIS A 79 -0.08 -1.19 -1.72
N ILE A 80 -0.42 -0.22 -2.56
CA ILE A 80 -0.54 1.19 -2.16
C ILE A 80 -2.02 1.57 -2.25
N ASP A 81 -2.60 1.94 -1.11
CA ASP A 81 -3.94 2.50 -1.01
C ASP A 81 -3.86 4.01 -1.29
N LEU A 82 -4.35 4.42 -2.46
CA LEU A 82 -4.25 5.79 -3.00
C LEU A 82 -5.21 6.79 -2.33
N SER A 83 -5.40 6.69 -1.02
CA SER A 83 -6.24 7.60 -0.22
C SER A 83 -5.83 9.08 -0.24
N ALA A 84 -4.61 9.41 -0.69
CA ALA A 84 -4.14 10.78 -0.93
C ALA A 84 -4.26 11.26 -2.38
N GLY A 85 -4.95 10.52 -3.27
CA GLY A 85 -5.14 10.89 -4.68
C GLY A 85 -5.98 12.16 -4.91
N ASN A 86 -6.75 12.59 -3.91
CA ASN A 86 -7.49 13.84 -3.91
C ASN A 86 -7.24 14.64 -2.62
N HIS A 87 -6.75 15.87 -2.75
CA HIS A 87 -6.53 16.80 -1.63
C HIS A 87 -6.86 18.23 -2.03
N LYS A 88 -7.78 18.89 -1.32
CA LYS A 88 -8.12 20.29 -1.58
C LYS A 88 -6.89 21.19 -1.54
N GLY A 89 -6.60 21.90 -2.63
CA GLY A 89 -5.42 22.76 -2.77
C GLY A 89 -4.14 22.03 -3.17
N GLY A 90 -4.24 20.73 -3.49
CA GLY A 90 -3.13 19.91 -3.97
C GLY A 90 -2.15 19.44 -2.90
N LEU A 91 -1.13 18.69 -3.33
CA LEU A 91 -0.06 18.17 -2.49
C LEU A 91 1.30 18.31 -3.19
N ALA A 92 2.32 18.60 -2.40
CA ALA A 92 3.71 18.69 -2.84
C ALA A 92 3.86 19.57 -4.10
N HIS A 93 4.14 18.96 -5.25
CA HIS A 93 4.42 19.66 -6.50
C HIS A 93 3.19 19.98 -7.34
N ILE A 94 2.02 19.44 -6.98
CA ILE A 94 0.81 19.51 -7.79
C ILE A 94 -0.23 20.34 -7.04
N PRO A 95 -0.53 21.57 -7.49
CA PRO A 95 -1.41 22.51 -6.77
C PRO A 95 -2.91 22.31 -7.08
N THR A 96 -3.28 21.20 -7.70
CA THR A 96 -4.66 20.86 -8.08
C THR A 96 -5.22 19.78 -7.17
N ASP A 97 -6.55 19.76 -6.99
CA ASP A 97 -7.20 18.83 -6.08
C ASP A 97 -6.95 17.36 -6.42
N VAL A 98 -6.94 17.02 -7.70
CA VAL A 98 -6.47 15.71 -8.20
C VAL A 98 -4.99 15.84 -8.48
N THR A 99 -4.18 15.05 -7.77
CA THR A 99 -2.71 15.23 -7.73
C THR A 99 -1.95 14.26 -8.64
N GLY A 100 -2.60 13.18 -9.10
CA GLY A 100 -1.90 12.08 -9.78
C GLY A 100 -1.04 11.24 -8.84
N PHE A 101 -1.33 11.26 -7.53
CA PHE A 101 -0.63 10.49 -6.49
C PHE A 101 -0.45 9.03 -6.92
N GLY A 102 0.75 8.49 -6.69
CA GLY A 102 1.11 7.11 -7.01
C GLY A 102 2.11 7.04 -8.16
N VAL A 103 2.07 8.00 -9.09
CA VAL A 103 2.96 8.00 -10.26
C VAL A 103 4.41 8.17 -9.85
N ARG A 104 4.71 9.18 -9.01
CA ARG A 104 6.10 9.50 -8.68
C ARG A 104 6.69 8.52 -7.68
N VAL A 105 5.93 8.08 -6.67
CA VAL A 105 6.41 7.08 -5.72
C VAL A 105 6.67 5.74 -6.42
N SER A 106 5.80 5.32 -7.35
CA SER A 106 6.04 4.09 -8.12
C SER A 106 7.28 4.19 -9.00
N LEU A 107 7.48 5.34 -9.64
CA LEU A 107 8.67 5.57 -10.46
C LEU A 107 9.95 5.57 -9.62
N ASP A 108 9.91 6.15 -8.42
CA ASP A 108 11.02 6.18 -7.48
C ASP A 108 11.40 4.77 -7.01
N LEU A 109 10.41 3.96 -6.60
CA LEU A 109 10.59 2.56 -6.20
C LEU A 109 11.21 1.70 -7.32
N VAL A 110 10.71 1.86 -8.56
CA VAL A 110 11.18 1.05 -9.69
C VAL A 110 12.54 1.51 -10.21
N LEU A 111 12.74 2.81 -10.41
CA LEU A 111 13.95 3.32 -11.09
C LEU A 111 15.11 3.60 -10.15
N ARG A 112 14.86 4.11 -8.94
CA ARG A 112 15.93 4.49 -8.01
C ARG A 112 16.26 3.37 -7.05
N GLU A 113 15.23 2.81 -6.44
CA GLU A 113 15.41 1.74 -5.46
C GLU A 113 15.52 0.35 -6.10
N LYS A 114 15.32 0.28 -7.42
CA LYS A 114 15.45 -0.92 -8.25
C LYS A 114 14.63 -2.09 -7.72
N MET A 115 13.43 -1.80 -7.21
CA MET A 115 12.48 -2.80 -6.74
C MET A 115 11.82 -3.50 -7.92
N THR A 116 12.60 -4.34 -8.61
CA THR A 116 12.10 -5.17 -9.71
C THR A 116 12.01 -6.63 -9.26
N GLY A 117 11.09 -7.40 -9.86
CA GLY A 117 10.92 -8.83 -9.54
C GLY A 117 12.13 -9.72 -9.85
N ARG A 118 13.20 -9.16 -10.41
CA ARG A 118 14.54 -9.76 -10.45
C ARG A 118 15.32 -9.08 -9.34
N GLY A 119 15.72 -9.84 -8.33
CA GLY A 119 16.27 -9.33 -7.06
C GLY A 119 17.25 -8.17 -7.22
N ARG A 120 17.35 -7.35 -6.17
CA ARG A 120 18.20 -6.16 -6.07
C ARG A 120 19.54 -6.43 -6.77
N LEU A 121 19.79 -5.76 -7.91
CA LEU A 121 21.09 -5.79 -8.56
C LEU A 121 22.08 -5.18 -7.55
N ALA A 122 22.80 -6.06 -6.85
CA ALA A 122 23.96 -5.70 -6.04
C ALA A 122 25.03 -5.07 -6.94
#